data_AF-A0AAE3R3C5-F1
#
_entry.id   AF-A0AAE3R3C5-F1
#
_cell.length_a   1.000
_cell.length_b   1.000
_cell.length_c   1.000
_cell.angle_alpha   90.00
_cell.angle_beta   90.00
_cell.angle_gamma   90.00
#
_symmetry.space_group_name_H-M   'P 1'
#
loop_
_entity.id
_entity.type
_entity.pdbx_description
1 polymer ?
#
loop_
_entity_poly.entity_id
_entity_poly.type
_entity_poly.pdbx_seq_one_letter_code
_entity_poly.pdbx_strand_id
1 'polypeptide(L)'
;MKGHLLFGLGIIPLIISMFIPNFTWLISIGWRTMIVPAFSTFPLNIVGILVLIALIYWLFFRANRKVNRLLTICHAIFTFIPVYLLLVVGPLASIQENALINFLFLINKESYLLFFVGQALFLGNIIWSMVQKPQH
;
A
#
# COMPACT_ATOMS: atom_id res chain seq x y z
N MET A 1 -34.17 -1.21 -13.11
CA MET A 1 -33.24 -0.47 -12.22
C MET A 1 -31.85 -1.12 -12.08
N LYS A 2 -31.31 -1.83 -13.09
CA LYS A 2 -29.95 -2.43 -13.05
C LYS A 2 -28.93 -1.76 -14.01
N GLY A 3 -29.39 -0.95 -14.98
CA GLY A 3 -28.52 -0.27 -15.94
C GLY A 3 -27.76 0.96 -15.38
N HIS A 4 -28.34 1.69 -14.42
CA HIS A 4 -27.70 2.86 -13.82
C HIS A 4 -26.51 2.50 -12.90
N LEU A 5 -26.49 1.28 -12.34
CA LEU A 5 -25.39 0.82 -11.49
C LEU A 5 -24.11 0.53 -12.31
N LEU A 6 -24.27 0.10 -13.57
CA LEU A 6 -23.16 -0.10 -14.50
C LEU A 6 -22.64 1.23 -15.06
N PHE A 7 -23.51 2.23 -15.21
CA PHE A 7 -23.12 3.58 -15.65
C PHE A 7 -22.28 4.31 -14.59
N GLY A 8 -22.64 4.17 -13.30
CA GLY A 8 -21.86 4.72 -12.18
C GLY A 8 -20.47 4.08 -12.02
N LEU A 9 -20.35 2.77 -12.27
CA LEU A 9 -19.07 2.05 -12.21
C LEU A 9 -18.11 2.41 -13.36
N GLY A 10 -18.61 2.85 -14.52
CA GLY A 10 -17.79 3.29 -15.66
C GLY A 10 -17.29 4.74 -15.55
N ILE A 11 -18.04 5.61 -14.87
CA ILE A 11 -17.68 7.03 -14.67
C ILE A 11 -16.54 7.18 -13.66
N ILE A 12 -16.45 6.32 -12.65
CA ILE A 12 -15.37 6.33 -11.65
C ILE A 12 -13.98 6.17 -12.30
N PRO A 13 -13.71 5.18 -13.19
CA PRO A 13 -12.43 5.08 -13.89
C PRO A 13 -12.14 6.27 -14.81
N LEU A 14 -13.16 6.86 -15.44
CA LEU A 14 -13.01 8.02 -16.34
C LEU A 14 -12.65 9.30 -15.58
N ILE A 15 -13.23 9.49 -14.39
CA ILE A 15 -12.87 10.58 -13.48
C ILE A 15 -11.45 10.37 -12.95
N ILE A 16 -11.12 9.16 -12.50
CA ILE A 16 -9.77 8.83 -12.01
C ILE A 16 -8.72 9.09 -13.10
N SER A 17 -8.98 8.74 -14.37
CA SER A 17 -8.03 8.97 -15.47
C SER A 17 -7.80 10.44 -15.82
N MET A 18 -8.79 11.30 -15.62
CA MET A 18 -8.65 12.76 -15.77
C MET A 18 -7.80 13.41 -14.67
N PHE A 19 -7.73 12.80 -13.48
CA PHE A 19 -6.90 13.30 -12.38
C PHE A 19 -5.46 12.78 -12.39
N ILE A 20 -5.17 11.63 -13.03
CA ILE A 20 -3.82 11.05 -13.13
C ILE A 20 -2.76 12.02 -13.73
N PRO A 21 -2.99 12.77 -14.83
CA PRO A 21 -1.96 13.64 -15.39
C PRO A 21 -1.65 14.88 -14.52
N ASN A 22 -2.63 15.37 -13.75
CA ASN A 22 -2.42 16.46 -12.80
C ASN A 22 -1.78 15.95 -11.50
N PHE A 23 -2.08 14.71 -11.10
CA PHE A 23 -1.51 14.05 -9.94
C PHE A 23 -0.03 13.70 -10.14
N THR A 24 0.37 13.26 -11.34
CA THR A 24 1.78 12.99 -11.65
C THR A 24 2.63 14.25 -11.64
N TRP A 25 2.10 15.41 -12.05
CA TRP A 25 2.79 16.70 -11.97
C TRP A 25 2.91 17.21 -10.52
N LEU A 26 1.87 17.02 -9.68
CA LEU A 26 1.91 17.35 -8.25
C LEU A 26 2.86 16.43 -7.46
N ILE A 27 2.89 15.13 -7.76
CA ILE A 27 3.91 14.21 -7.25
C ILE A 27 5.30 14.68 -7.69
N SER A 28 5.42 15.21 -8.92
CA SER A 28 6.65 15.72 -9.52
C SER A 28 7.15 17.07 -8.93
N ILE A 29 6.37 17.80 -8.14
CA ILE A 29 6.85 18.97 -7.40
C ILE A 29 6.98 18.64 -5.91
N GLY A 30 6.11 17.76 -5.40
CA GLY A 30 6.17 17.20 -4.06
C GLY A 30 7.49 16.48 -3.79
N TRP A 31 7.89 15.49 -4.60
CA TRP A 31 9.12 14.71 -4.37
C TRP A 31 10.42 15.52 -4.28
N ARG A 32 10.55 16.65 -5.00
CA ARG A 32 11.75 17.53 -4.95
C ARG A 32 11.80 18.40 -3.70
N THR A 33 10.66 18.71 -3.10
CA THR A 33 10.54 19.50 -1.87
C THR A 33 10.34 18.63 -0.62
N MET A 34 10.10 17.32 -0.81
CA MET A 34 9.76 16.36 0.24
C MET A 34 10.94 15.57 0.83
N ILE A 35 12.20 15.88 0.52
CA ILE A 35 13.33 15.12 1.12
C ILE A 35 13.26 15.17 2.66
N VAL A 36 12.84 16.28 3.26
CA VAL A 36 12.71 16.39 4.73
C VAL A 36 11.39 15.78 5.27
N PRO A 37 10.20 16.06 4.69
CA PRO A 37 8.96 15.39 5.07
C PRO A 37 8.96 13.87 4.86
N ALA A 38 9.57 13.36 3.78
CA ALA A 38 9.61 11.93 3.48
C ALA A 38 10.40 11.16 4.54
N PHE A 39 11.44 11.75 5.14
CA PHE A 39 12.22 11.06 6.18
C PHE A 39 11.52 10.98 7.53
N SER A 40 10.68 11.95 7.89
CA SER A 40 9.96 11.96 9.17
C SER A 40 8.56 11.35 9.08
N THR A 41 7.81 11.63 8.01
CA THR A 41 6.43 11.15 7.89
C THR A 41 6.34 9.71 7.40
N PHE A 42 7.28 9.25 6.58
CA PHE A 42 7.20 7.91 5.99
C PHE A 42 7.36 6.79 7.03
N PRO A 43 8.33 6.82 7.96
CA PRO A 43 8.41 5.82 9.04
C PRO A 43 7.20 5.87 9.97
N LEU A 44 6.73 7.08 10.31
CA LEU A 44 5.54 7.28 11.15
C LEU A 44 4.28 6.70 10.51
N ASN A 45 4.08 6.92 9.20
CA ASN A 45 2.96 6.36 8.45
C ASN A 45 3.04 4.83 8.38
N ILE A 46 4.21 4.27 8.12
CA ILE A 46 4.41 2.81 8.11
C ILE A 46 4.11 2.22 9.48
N VAL A 47 4.63 2.80 10.56
CA VAL A 47 4.36 2.34 11.92
C VAL A 47 2.86 2.42 12.22
N GLY A 48 2.19 3.52 11.85
CA GLY A 48 0.75 3.66 12.00
C GLY A 48 -0.05 2.58 11.25
N ILE A 49 0.34 2.28 10.00
CA ILE A 49 -0.28 1.22 9.20
C ILE A 49 -0.05 -0.16 9.84
N LEU A 50 1.17 -0.46 10.31
CA LEU A 50 1.48 -1.74 10.96
C LEU A 50 0.72 -1.91 12.28
N VAL A 51 0.60 -0.85 13.09
CA VAL A 51 -0.21 -0.85 14.32
C VAL A 51 -1.68 -1.08 14.00
N LEU A 52 -2.22 -0.41 12.98
CA LEU A 52 -3.60 -0.58 12.55
C LEU A 52 -3.87 -2.02 12.09
N ILE A 53 -2.97 -2.60 11.29
CA ILE A 53 -3.04 -3.99 10.84
C ILE A 53 -3.02 -4.96 12.03
N ALA A 54 -2.11 -4.75 12.98
CA ALA A 54 -2.01 -5.58 14.18
C ALA A 54 -3.30 -5.50 15.04
N LEU A 55 -3.84 -4.29 15.20
CA LEU A 55 -5.11 -4.07 15.90
C LEU A 55 -6.26 -4.80 15.21
N ILE A 56 -6.35 -4.74 13.88
CA ILE A 56 -7.38 -5.44 13.11
C ILE A 56 -7.27 -6.96 13.34
N TYR A 57 -6.09 -7.55 13.20
CA TYR A 57 -5.91 -8.99 13.46
C TYR A 57 -6.25 -9.36 14.91
N TRP A 58 -5.92 -8.50 15.88
CA TRP A 58 -6.30 -8.69 17.27
C TRP A 58 -7.84 -8.64 17.48
N LEU A 59 -8.55 -7.75 16.79
CA LEU A 59 -10.01 -7.71 16.82
C LEU A 59 -10.64 -8.96 16.21
N PHE A 60 -10.12 -9.48 15.10
CA PHE A 60 -10.57 -10.76 14.53
C PHE A 60 -10.34 -11.93 15.49
N PHE A 61 -9.20 -11.95 16.19
CA PHE A 61 -8.91 -12.93 17.23
C PHE A 61 -9.91 -12.81 18.41
N ARG A 62 -10.18 -11.59 18.90
CA ARG A 62 -11.18 -11.33 19.95
C ARG A 62 -12.60 -11.73 19.54
N ALA A 63 -12.94 -11.61 18.26
CA ALA A 63 -14.22 -12.03 17.70
C ALA A 63 -14.31 -13.55 17.40
N ASN A 64 -13.28 -14.32 17.78
CA ASN A 64 -13.16 -15.76 17.53
C ASN A 64 -13.36 -16.12 16.04
N ARG A 65 -12.89 -15.25 15.14
CA ARG A 65 -12.96 -15.45 13.70
C ARG A 65 -11.65 -16.05 13.18
N LYS A 66 -11.77 -17.01 12.26
CA LYS A 66 -10.61 -17.58 11.55
C LYS A 66 -10.01 -16.55 10.62
N VAL A 67 -8.69 -16.50 10.60
CA VAL A 67 -7.89 -15.74 9.63
C VAL A 67 -7.11 -16.74 8.78
N ASN A 68 -7.00 -16.51 7.47
CA ASN A 68 -6.25 -17.41 6.60
C ASN A 68 -4.74 -17.19 6.79
N ARG A 69 -4.08 -18.17 7.41
CA ARG A 69 -2.65 -18.11 7.74
C ARG A 69 -1.76 -17.92 6.51
N LEU A 70 -2.10 -18.53 5.38
CA LEU A 70 -1.33 -18.39 4.14
C LEU A 70 -1.42 -16.94 3.63
N LEU A 71 -2.63 -16.37 3.58
CA LEU A 71 -2.82 -14.96 3.19
C LEU A 71 -2.12 -14.00 4.16
N THR A 72 -2.12 -14.28 5.46
CA THR A 72 -1.38 -13.47 6.46
C THR A 72 0.13 -13.49 6.20
N ILE A 73 0.70 -14.67 5.92
CA ILE A 73 2.14 -14.81 5.63
C ILE A 73 2.49 -14.08 4.32
N CYS A 74 1.70 -14.28 3.26
CA CYS A 74 1.90 -13.57 2.00
C CYS A 74 1.81 -12.06 2.20
N HIS A 75 0.76 -11.57 2.88
CA HIS A 75 0.63 -10.16 3.23
C HIS A 75 1.86 -9.63 3.98
N ALA A 76 2.37 -10.36 4.98
CA ALA A 76 3.56 -9.95 5.71
C ALA A 76 4.79 -9.82 4.78
N ILE A 77 5.05 -10.83 3.94
CA ILE A 77 6.17 -10.81 3.00
C ILE A 77 6.07 -9.61 2.04
N PHE A 78 4.91 -9.43 1.41
CA PHE A 78 4.64 -8.34 0.46
C PHE A 78 4.48 -6.96 1.13
N THR A 79 4.49 -6.88 2.46
CA THR A 79 4.45 -5.59 3.17
C THR A 79 5.83 -5.25 3.74
N PHE A 80 6.47 -6.16 4.46
CA PHE A 80 7.74 -5.89 5.15
C PHE A 80 8.93 -5.74 4.20
N ILE A 81 9.07 -6.63 3.21
CA ILE A 81 10.20 -6.54 2.26
C ILE A 81 10.15 -5.21 1.49
N PRO A 82 9.01 -4.81 0.91
CA PRO A 82 8.98 -3.57 0.14
C PRO A 82 9.08 -2.34 1.03
N VAL A 83 8.46 -2.33 2.22
CA VAL A 83 8.64 -1.25 3.20
C VAL A 83 10.11 -1.06 3.55
N TYR A 84 10.85 -2.15 3.80
CA TYR A 84 12.28 -2.09 4.06
C TYR A 84 13.05 -1.51 2.88
N LEU A 85 12.76 -1.97 1.66
CA LEU A 85 13.37 -1.43 0.45
C LEU A 85 13.07 0.06 0.28
N LEU A 86 11.82 0.50 0.50
CA LEU A 86 11.44 1.92 0.41
C LEU A 86 12.21 2.77 1.43
N LEU A 87 12.36 2.28 2.67
CA LEU A 87 13.09 2.97 3.74
C LEU A 87 14.60 3.09 3.47
N VAL A 88 15.21 2.10 2.81
CA VAL A 88 16.65 2.10 2.52
C VAL A 88 16.96 2.78 1.19
N VAL A 89 16.23 2.42 0.14
CA VAL A 89 16.50 2.84 -1.25
C VAL A 89 16.07 4.28 -1.50
N GLY A 90 14.97 4.75 -0.88
CA GLY A 90 14.51 6.12 -1.03
C GLY A 90 15.58 7.17 -0.69
N PRO A 91 16.16 7.12 0.53
CA PRO A 91 17.29 7.96 0.93
C PRO A 91 18.49 7.86 -0.02
N LEU A 92 18.89 6.65 -0.39
CA LEU A 92 20.03 6.43 -1.27
C LEU A 92 19.81 7.04 -2.66
N ALA A 93 18.59 6.95 -3.20
CA ALA A 93 18.23 7.54 -4.48
C ALA A 93 18.32 9.07 -4.45
N SER A 94 18.01 9.71 -3.31
CA SER A 94 18.02 11.17 -3.19
C SER A 94 19.42 11.81 -3.13
N ILE A 95 20.47 11.01 -2.87
CA ILE A 95 21.84 11.52 -2.68
C ILE A 95 22.75 11.17 -3.88
N GLN A 96 22.30 10.30 -4.78
CA GLN A 96 23.08 9.81 -5.92
C GLN A 96 22.85 10.69 -7.16
N GLU A 97 23.91 11.21 -7.79
CA GLU A 97 23.82 12.02 -9.02
C GLU A 97 24.11 11.23 -10.30
N ASN A 98 24.43 9.93 -10.17
CA ASN A 98 24.99 9.11 -11.26
C ASN A 98 23.95 8.14 -11.84
N ALA A 99 24.33 7.34 -12.85
CA ALA A 99 23.47 6.31 -13.47
C ALA A 99 22.80 5.34 -12.48
N LEU A 100 23.34 5.20 -11.26
CA LEU A 100 22.73 4.43 -10.17
C LEU A 100 21.35 4.99 -9.74
N ILE A 101 21.08 6.29 -9.92
CA ILE A 101 19.82 6.93 -9.54
C ILE A 101 18.61 6.29 -10.24
N ASN A 102 18.74 5.99 -11.54
CA ASN A 102 17.65 5.39 -12.33
C ASN A 102 17.33 3.97 -11.84
N PHE A 103 18.35 3.20 -11.46
CA PHE A 103 18.19 1.87 -10.90
C PHE A 103 17.52 1.91 -9.53
N LEU A 104 17.92 2.84 -8.66
CA LEU A 104 17.30 3.03 -7.34
C LEU A 104 15.83 3.50 -7.47
N PHE A 105 15.52 4.36 -8.43
CA PHE A 105 14.14 4.74 -8.73
C PHE A 105 13.29 3.56 -9.20
N LEU A 106 13.85 2.68 -10.04
CA LEU A 106 13.16 1.47 -10.47
C LEU A 106 12.85 0.57 -9.27
N ILE A 107 13.83 0.28 -8.39
CA ILE A 107 13.61 -0.51 -7.18
C ILE A 107 12.54 0.12 -6.28
N ASN A 108 12.60 1.44 -6.09
CA ASN A 108 11.63 2.17 -5.28
C ASN A 108 10.21 2.02 -5.85
N LYS A 109 10.04 2.16 -7.17
CA LYS A 109 8.76 1.97 -7.87
C LYS A 109 8.22 0.54 -7.72
N GLU A 110 9.06 -0.48 -7.95
CA GLU A 110 8.66 -1.88 -7.79
C GLU A 110 8.30 -2.20 -6.34
N SER A 111 8.98 -1.58 -5.38
CA SER A 111 8.66 -1.75 -3.95
C SER A 111 7.28 -1.19 -3.61
N TYR A 112 6.88 -0.05 -4.18
CA TYR A 112 5.50 0.44 -4.02
C TYR A 112 4.48 -0.55 -4.59
N LEU A 113 4.73 -1.12 -5.78
CA LEU A 113 3.83 -2.10 -6.39
C LEU A 113 3.65 -3.33 -5.50
N LEU A 114 4.76 -3.90 -5.01
CA LEU A 114 4.74 -5.04 -4.09
C LEU A 114 4.00 -4.71 -2.78
N PHE A 115 4.19 -3.49 -2.24
CA PHE A 115 3.46 -3.03 -1.07
C PHE A 115 1.94 -3.01 -1.30
N PHE A 116 1.49 -2.50 -2.45
CA PHE A 116 0.06 -2.52 -2.81
C PHE A 116 -0.49 -3.94 -2.96
N VAL A 117 0.29 -4.88 -3.50
CA VAL A 117 -0.07 -6.31 -3.52
C VAL A 117 -0.24 -6.83 -2.09
N GLY A 118 0.65 -6.46 -1.17
CA GLY A 118 0.51 -6.75 0.26
C GLY A 118 -0.82 -6.25 0.83
N GLN A 119 -1.17 -4.99 0.58
CA GLN A 119 -2.44 -4.39 1.05
C GLN A 119 -3.67 -5.08 0.44
N ALA A 120 -3.62 -5.49 -0.83
CA ALA A 120 -4.69 -6.24 -1.47
C ALA A 120 -4.88 -7.63 -0.82
N LEU A 121 -3.78 -8.33 -0.50
CA LEU A 121 -3.82 -9.60 0.22
C LEU A 121 -4.41 -9.45 1.63
N PHE A 122 -4.07 -8.36 2.33
CA PHE A 122 -4.66 -8.02 3.62
C PHE A 122 -6.17 -7.82 3.53
N LEU A 123 -6.64 -7.01 2.58
CA LEU A 123 -8.06 -6.77 2.36
C LEU A 123 -8.80 -8.06 2.00
N GLY A 124 -8.21 -8.89 1.12
CA GLY A 124 -8.73 -10.21 0.79
C GLY A 124 -8.87 -11.13 2.01
N ASN A 125 -7.89 -11.10 2.92
CA ASN A 125 -7.92 -11.88 4.16
C ASN A 125 -9.01 -11.38 5.13
N ILE A 126 -9.20 -10.06 5.24
CA ILE A 126 -10.31 -9.47 6.02
C ILE A 126 -11.65 -9.94 5.47
N ILE A 127 -11.88 -9.79 4.16
CA ILE A 127 -13.14 -10.20 3.51
C ILE A 127 -13.39 -11.69 3.73
N TRP A 128 -12.36 -12.52 3.51
CA TRP A 128 -12.45 -13.96 3.76
C TRP A 128 -12.85 -14.25 5.21
N SER A 129 -12.20 -13.60 6.18
CA SER A 129 -12.47 -13.77 7.62
C SER A 129 -13.86 -13.27 8.04
N MET A 130 -14.41 -12.27 7.35
CA MET A 130 -15.78 -11.77 7.56
C MET A 130 -16.86 -12.75 7.07
N VAL A 131 -16.58 -13.51 6.02
CA VAL A 131 -17.52 -14.51 5.47
C VAL A 131 -17.51 -15.81 6.28
N GLN A 132 -16.41 -16.13 6.98
CA GLN A 132 -16.36 -17.31 7.86
C GLN A 132 -17.26 -17.14 9.10
N LYS A 133 -17.94 -18.22 9.50
CA LYS A 133 -18.68 -18.27 10.77
C LYS A 133 -17.71 -18.22 11.97
N PRO A 134 -18.07 -17.57 13.09
CA PRO A 134 -17.30 -17.65 14.33
C PRO A 134 -17.10 -19.12 14.76
N GLN A 135 -15.92 -19.46 15.28
CA GLN A 135 -15.68 -20.77 15.87
C GLN A 135 -16.21 -20.75 17.31
N HIS A 136 -17.16 -21.60 17.65
CA HIS A 136 -17.55 -21.85 19.05
C HIS A 136 -17.02 -23.21 19.49
#